data_AF-A0A8I3ABZ3-F1
#
_entry.id   AF-A0A8I3ABZ3-F1
#
_cell.length_a   1.000
_cell.length_b   1.000
_cell.length_c   1.000
_cell.angle_alpha   90.00
_cell.angle_beta   90.00
_cell.angle_gamma   90.00
#
_symmetry.space_group_name_H-M   'P 1'
#
loop_
_entity.id
_entity.type
_entity.pdbx_description
1 polymer ?
#
loop_
_entity_poly.entity_id
_entity_poly.type
_entity_poly.pdbx_seq_one_letter_code
_entity_poly.pdbx_strand_id
1 'polypeptide(L)'
;MRSFVLVAVPLLMASAIVAHSPLKRGIHTDICAHLDVDLVFSDVEANGKPYNAGHIDIGLCVSQVKSFVGHYDVTEAAAKVVGVDKVESKVIELIKKTGVQCSYPPHARPSVTTSNECDFICTDGFLAIPANHPSSCVCPPSHLECNGKCSQISDCSTKPPPSRRQNEPKCAKDLTMCGVPDARWGQAFKCANVTSDSYTCGGCVKASPFGSSSTGGVNCHDIPNVDEVSCIDSKCFVHTCKSGFTESASNDGCVATHGKDARTLPLPTTGYVVNSLDTATGSVTGSHVIGRSSVVDEVPGTDAPLDATRETLSAGKADTKVRS
;
A
#
# COMPACT_ATOMS: atom_id res chain seq x y z
N MET A 1 -37.76 12.46 59.69
CA MET A 1 -38.31 11.69 58.56
C MET A 1 -38.01 12.47 57.28
N ARG A 2 -37.07 12.01 56.46
CA ARG A 2 -36.74 12.63 55.16
C ARG A 2 -37.01 11.61 54.07
N SER A 3 -38.06 11.86 53.28
CA SER A 3 -38.45 11.03 52.14
C SER A 3 -37.55 11.33 50.95
N PHE A 4 -36.94 10.29 50.38
CA PHE A 4 -36.26 10.36 49.09
C PHE A 4 -37.24 9.92 47.99
N VAL A 5 -37.46 10.79 47.01
CA VAL A 5 -38.25 10.51 45.81
C VAL A 5 -37.29 9.97 44.74
N LEU A 6 -37.47 8.71 44.35
CA LEU A 6 -36.77 8.07 43.25
C LEU A 6 -37.47 8.42 41.94
N VAL A 7 -36.79 9.16 41.05
CA VAL A 7 -37.24 9.42 39.68
C VAL A 7 -36.59 8.38 38.76
N ALA A 8 -37.39 7.46 38.23
CA ALA A 8 -36.96 6.49 37.25
C ALA A 8 -36.95 7.13 35.85
N VAL A 9 -35.78 7.18 35.21
CA VAL A 9 -35.63 7.66 33.83
C VAL A 9 -35.59 6.45 32.89
N PRO A 10 -36.50 6.35 31.91
CA PRO A 10 -36.49 5.25 30.95
C PRO A 10 -35.36 5.45 29.92
N LEU A 11 -34.42 4.49 29.87
CA LEU A 11 -33.44 4.39 28.79
C LEU A 11 -34.12 3.90 27.51
N LEU A 12 -34.28 4.79 26.54
CA LEU A 12 -34.62 4.45 25.16
C LEU A 12 -33.36 3.92 24.46
N MET A 13 -33.30 2.61 24.23
CA MET A 13 -32.28 1.98 23.39
C MET A 13 -32.59 2.26 21.91
N ALA A 14 -31.90 3.25 21.33
CA ALA A 14 -31.95 3.50 19.90
C ALA A 14 -31.09 2.46 19.16
N SER A 15 -31.75 1.54 18.44
CA SER A 15 -31.08 0.62 17.52
C SER A 15 -30.54 1.40 16.32
N ALA A 16 -29.23 1.66 16.30
CA ALA A 16 -28.56 2.23 15.13
C ALA A 16 -28.48 1.16 14.03
N ILE A 17 -29.37 1.25 13.04
CA ILE A 17 -29.19 0.55 11.76
C ILE A 17 -27.99 1.20 11.08
N VAL A 18 -26.84 0.51 11.05
CA VAL A 18 -25.68 0.91 10.25
C VAL A 18 -26.04 0.66 8.78
N ALA A 19 -26.77 1.61 8.18
CA ALA A 19 -26.85 1.73 6.75
C ALA A 19 -25.41 1.90 6.26
N HIS A 20 -24.87 0.88 5.60
CA HIS A 20 -23.63 1.01 4.86
C HIS A 20 -23.93 1.96 3.70
N SER A 21 -23.76 3.25 3.93
CA SER A 21 -23.76 4.25 2.88
C SER A 21 -22.79 3.75 1.82
N PRO A 22 -23.20 3.57 0.55
CA PRO A 22 -22.28 3.21 -0.50
C PRO A 22 -21.12 4.21 -0.41
N LEU A 23 -19.89 3.70 -0.26
CA LEU A 23 -18.69 4.52 -0.25
C LEU A 23 -18.72 5.35 -1.53
N LYS A 24 -19.21 6.58 -1.42
CA LYS A 24 -19.21 7.54 -2.52
C LYS A 24 -17.73 7.76 -2.83
N ARG A 25 -17.21 7.08 -3.86
CA ARG A 25 -15.92 7.45 -4.45
C ARG A 25 -16.10 8.90 -4.86
N GLY A 26 -15.49 9.80 -4.10
CA GLY A 26 -15.56 11.22 -4.36
C GLY A 26 -14.96 11.53 -5.73
N ILE A 27 -15.30 12.71 -6.25
CA ILE A 27 -14.55 13.31 -7.34
C ILE A 27 -13.07 13.32 -6.91
N HIS A 28 -12.21 12.73 -7.73
CA HIS A 28 -10.77 12.72 -7.47
C HIS A 28 -10.09 13.72 -8.39
N THR A 29 -9.09 14.41 -7.87
CA THR A 29 -8.29 15.37 -8.63
C THR A 29 -6.87 14.84 -8.78
N ASP A 30 -6.24 15.12 -9.91
CA ASP A 30 -4.86 14.73 -10.21
C ASP A 30 -4.19 15.84 -11.03
N ILE A 31 -2.87 15.77 -11.19
CA ILE A 31 -2.12 16.63 -12.11
C ILE A 31 -1.60 15.75 -13.24
N CYS A 32 -1.93 16.12 -14.46
CA CYS A 32 -1.66 15.31 -15.65
C CYS A 32 -0.96 16.13 -16.71
N ALA A 33 -0.03 15.51 -17.43
CA ALA A 33 0.73 16.13 -18.50
C ALA A 33 1.00 15.12 -19.61
N HIS A 34 1.02 15.60 -20.85
CA HIS A 34 1.71 14.89 -21.93
C HIS A 34 3.20 15.27 -21.89
N LEU A 35 4.05 14.27 -21.69
CA LEU A 35 5.50 14.42 -21.58
C LEU A 35 6.12 14.01 -22.92
N ASP A 36 6.71 14.96 -23.63
CA ASP A 36 7.55 14.78 -24.82
C ASP A 36 8.92 15.40 -24.49
N VAL A 37 9.74 14.65 -23.75
CA VAL A 37 11.00 15.15 -23.14
C VAL A 37 12.05 14.05 -22.99
N ASP A 38 13.33 14.43 -22.91
CA ASP A 38 14.40 13.52 -22.51
C ASP A 38 14.50 13.41 -20.98
N LEU A 39 14.57 12.18 -20.47
CA LEU A 39 14.72 11.90 -19.06
C LEU A 39 16.21 11.97 -18.65
N VAL A 40 16.64 13.17 -18.23
CA VAL A 40 18.04 13.46 -17.89
C VAL A 40 18.24 13.65 -16.38
N PHE A 41 19.30 13.04 -15.84
CA PHE A 41 19.73 13.13 -14.45
C PHE A 41 21.09 13.84 -14.35
N SER A 42 21.07 15.12 -13.96
CA SER A 42 22.27 15.96 -13.91
C SER A 42 23.24 15.63 -12.76
N ASP A 43 22.77 14.93 -11.74
CA ASP A 43 23.55 14.51 -10.56
C ASP A 43 24.25 13.16 -10.75
N VAL A 44 24.05 12.51 -11.90
CA VAL A 44 24.65 11.22 -12.25
C VAL A 44 25.38 11.39 -13.58
N GLU A 45 26.68 11.08 -13.60
CA GLU A 45 27.48 11.17 -14.81
C GLU A 45 27.74 9.79 -15.43
N ALA A 46 27.58 9.70 -16.75
CA ALA A 46 28.02 8.57 -17.56
C ALA A 46 28.94 9.11 -18.66
N ASN A 47 30.21 8.69 -18.65
CA ASN A 47 31.25 9.18 -19.57
C ASN A 47 31.48 10.71 -19.50
N GLY A 48 31.46 11.27 -18.29
CA GLY A 48 31.69 12.71 -18.06
C GLY A 48 30.58 13.62 -18.58
N LYS A 49 29.37 13.08 -18.77
CA LYS A 49 28.16 13.83 -19.17
C LYS A 49 26.99 13.42 -18.28
N PRO A 50 25.99 14.31 -18.08
CA PRO A 50 24.73 13.94 -17.44
C PRO A 50 24.14 12.67 -18.03
N TYR A 51 23.68 11.77 -17.16
CA TYR A 51 23.05 10.52 -17.57
C TYR A 51 21.70 10.81 -18.23
N ASN A 52 21.59 10.52 -19.53
CA ASN A 52 20.34 10.56 -20.27
C ASN A 52 19.79 9.13 -20.36
N ALA A 53 18.66 8.87 -19.68
CA ALA A 53 18.02 7.57 -19.70
C ALA A 53 17.30 7.26 -21.02
N GLY A 54 16.93 8.29 -21.79
CA GLY A 54 16.20 8.18 -23.04
C GLY A 54 15.05 9.19 -23.14
N HIS A 55 14.42 9.19 -24.31
CA HIS A 55 13.27 10.04 -24.62
C HIS A 55 11.97 9.39 -24.12
N ILE A 56 11.07 10.20 -23.56
CA ILE A 56 9.71 9.79 -23.18
C ILE A 56 8.69 10.65 -23.94
N ASP A 57 7.76 9.97 -24.60
CA ASP A 57 6.60 10.54 -25.30
C ASP A 57 5.34 9.81 -24.80
N ILE A 58 4.76 10.31 -23.70
CA ILE A 58 3.62 9.65 -23.04
C ILE A 58 2.77 10.64 -22.25
N GLY A 59 1.46 10.42 -22.26
CA GLY A 59 0.53 11.07 -21.34
C GLY A 59 0.48 10.39 -19.97
N LEU A 60 0.73 11.14 -18.90
CA LEU A 60 0.81 10.58 -17.54
C LEU A 60 0.28 11.55 -16.47
N CYS A 61 -0.36 10.99 -15.44
CA CYS A 61 -0.74 11.72 -14.24
C CYS A 61 0.12 11.34 -13.03
N VAL A 62 0.19 12.20 -12.01
CA VAL A 62 0.98 11.95 -10.79
C VAL A 62 0.57 10.63 -10.12
N SER A 63 -0.73 10.30 -10.08
CA SER A 63 -1.19 9.03 -9.49
C SER A 63 -0.70 7.77 -10.23
N GLN A 64 -0.29 7.89 -11.49
CA GLN A 64 0.12 6.77 -12.35
C GLN A 64 1.62 6.54 -12.35
N VAL A 65 2.43 7.48 -11.84
CA VAL A 65 3.91 7.46 -11.93
C VAL A 65 4.50 6.17 -11.37
N LYS A 66 4.02 5.71 -10.21
CA LYS A 66 4.54 4.50 -9.58
C LYS A 66 4.38 3.25 -10.45
N SER A 67 3.24 3.13 -11.12
CA SER A 67 3.01 2.01 -12.05
C SER A 67 3.83 2.19 -13.33
N PHE A 68 3.99 3.43 -13.80
CA PHE A 68 4.74 3.74 -15.02
C PHE A 68 6.22 3.38 -14.90
N VAL A 69 6.88 3.77 -13.80
CA VAL A 69 8.33 3.56 -13.60
C VAL A 69 8.72 2.07 -13.65
N GLY A 70 7.83 1.18 -13.23
CA GLY A 70 8.06 -0.27 -13.24
C GLY A 70 7.70 -1.00 -14.53
N HIS A 71 7.12 -0.33 -15.53
CA HIS A 71 6.57 -0.98 -16.72
C HIS A 71 7.01 -0.36 -18.05
N TYR A 72 7.75 0.75 -18.03
CA TYR A 72 8.22 1.41 -19.24
C TYR A 72 9.75 1.32 -19.35
N ASP A 73 10.24 0.82 -20.48
CA ASP A 73 11.65 0.43 -20.67
C ASP A 73 12.65 1.53 -20.28
N VAL A 74 12.38 2.78 -20.68
CA VAL A 74 13.25 3.93 -20.39
C VAL A 74 13.33 4.20 -18.88
N THR A 75 12.20 4.21 -18.19
CA THR A 75 12.17 4.46 -16.74
C THR A 75 12.65 3.26 -15.93
N GLU A 76 12.41 2.04 -16.40
CA GLU A 76 12.91 0.83 -15.75
C GLU A 76 14.44 0.77 -15.85
N ALA A 77 15.00 1.05 -17.03
CA ALA A 77 16.44 1.16 -17.23
C ALA A 77 17.04 2.27 -16.36
N ALA A 78 16.41 3.45 -16.31
CA ALA A 78 16.82 4.54 -15.43
C ALA A 78 16.81 4.10 -13.97
N ALA A 79 15.75 3.42 -13.52
CA ALA A 79 15.58 3.00 -12.14
C ALA A 79 16.68 2.02 -11.68
N LYS A 80 17.21 1.19 -12.60
CA LYS A 80 18.37 0.32 -12.34
C LYS A 80 19.67 1.10 -12.12
N VAL A 81 19.79 2.30 -12.67
CA VAL A 81 21.00 3.14 -12.57
C VAL A 81 20.92 4.13 -11.41
N VAL A 82 19.80 4.87 -11.29
CA VAL A 82 19.67 5.98 -10.33
C VAL A 82 18.75 5.69 -9.15
N GLY A 83 18.04 4.55 -9.16
CA GLY A 83 17.06 4.15 -8.15
C GLY A 83 15.63 4.61 -8.48
N VAL A 84 14.65 3.77 -8.11
CA VAL A 84 13.21 3.99 -8.37
C VAL A 84 12.73 5.34 -7.86
N ASP A 85 13.05 5.68 -6.61
CA ASP A 85 12.58 6.92 -5.97
C ASP A 85 13.04 8.19 -6.70
N LYS A 86 14.26 8.18 -7.26
CA LYS A 86 14.78 9.30 -8.04
C LYS A 86 14.05 9.43 -9.38
N VAL A 87 13.77 8.32 -10.05
CA VAL A 87 13.01 8.33 -11.31
C VAL A 87 11.59 8.82 -11.05
N GLU A 88 10.90 8.28 -10.03
CA GLU A 88 9.55 8.71 -9.66
C GLU A 88 9.51 10.22 -9.36
N SER A 89 10.44 10.70 -8.53
CA SER A 89 10.52 12.12 -8.18
C SER A 89 10.75 13.00 -9.41
N LYS A 90 11.63 12.58 -10.32
CA LYS A 90 11.93 13.33 -11.54
C LYS A 90 10.74 13.38 -12.50
N VAL A 91 10.04 12.27 -12.67
CA VAL A 91 8.83 12.23 -13.52
C VAL A 91 7.71 13.07 -12.90
N ILE A 92 7.51 13.01 -11.57
CA ILE A 92 6.53 13.87 -10.88
C ILE A 92 6.88 15.35 -11.05
N GLU A 93 8.16 15.73 -10.97
CA GLU A 93 8.62 17.10 -11.22
C GLU A 93 8.26 17.55 -12.64
N LEU A 94 8.52 16.72 -13.64
CA LEU A 94 8.19 17.00 -15.05
C LEU A 94 6.67 17.19 -15.23
N ILE A 95 5.85 16.28 -14.68
CA ILE A 95 4.38 16.40 -14.73
C ILE A 95 3.90 17.68 -14.05
N LYS A 96 4.39 18.02 -12.86
CA LYS A 96 3.97 19.23 -12.15
C LYS A 96 4.39 20.52 -12.85
N LYS A 97 5.47 20.49 -13.63
CA LYS A 97 5.99 21.67 -14.34
C LYS A 97 5.14 22.07 -15.53
N THR A 98 4.59 21.10 -16.27
CA THR A 98 3.83 21.35 -17.51
C THR A 98 2.37 20.93 -17.42
N GLY A 99 1.98 20.22 -16.38
CA GLY A 99 0.67 19.59 -16.26
C GLY A 99 -0.45 20.51 -15.83
N VAL A 100 -1.67 20.00 -16.02
CA VAL A 100 -2.93 20.64 -15.69
C VAL A 100 -3.58 19.88 -14.54
N GLN A 101 -4.22 20.61 -13.61
CA GLN A 101 -5.03 19.98 -12.58
C GLN A 101 -6.35 19.50 -13.18
N CYS A 102 -6.54 18.18 -13.19
CA CYS A 102 -7.71 17.51 -13.73
C CYS A 102 -8.64 17.05 -12.62
N SER A 103 -9.94 17.02 -12.92
CA SER A 103 -10.97 16.51 -12.03
C SER A 103 -11.74 15.41 -12.74
N TYR A 104 -11.78 14.23 -12.14
CA TYR A 104 -12.35 13.05 -12.77
C TYR A 104 -13.64 12.62 -12.06
N PRO A 105 -14.67 12.21 -12.83
CA PRO A 105 -15.88 11.68 -12.24
C PRO A 105 -15.60 10.33 -11.53
N PRO A 106 -16.52 9.88 -10.66
CA PRO A 106 -16.46 8.53 -10.11
C PRO A 106 -16.38 7.48 -11.22
N HIS A 107 -15.65 6.39 -10.99
CA HIS A 107 -15.41 5.31 -11.95
C HIS A 107 -14.70 5.72 -13.24
N ALA A 108 -14.04 6.88 -13.28
CA ALA A 108 -13.08 7.20 -14.33
C ALA A 108 -11.65 6.86 -13.90
N ARG A 109 -10.80 6.57 -14.89
CA ARG A 109 -9.34 6.64 -14.75
C ARG A 109 -8.79 7.62 -15.79
N PRO A 110 -7.69 8.34 -15.47
CA PRO A 110 -7.06 9.24 -16.43
C PRO A 110 -6.60 8.49 -17.68
N SER A 111 -6.75 9.14 -18.84
CA SER A 111 -6.33 8.65 -20.15
C SER A 111 -5.78 9.82 -20.97
N VAL A 112 -4.69 10.41 -20.48
CA VAL A 112 -4.05 11.59 -21.05
C VAL A 112 -3.74 11.40 -22.54
N THR A 113 -4.15 12.36 -23.37
CA THR A 113 -3.84 12.42 -24.81
C THR A 113 -3.06 13.68 -25.14
N THR A 114 -2.45 13.74 -26.33
CA THR A 114 -1.74 14.92 -26.83
C THR A 114 -2.64 16.16 -26.99
N SER A 115 -3.95 15.97 -27.16
CA SER A 115 -4.92 17.06 -27.36
C SER A 115 -5.70 17.42 -26.10
N ASN A 116 -5.68 16.57 -25.07
CA ASN A 116 -6.40 16.79 -23.82
C ASN A 116 -5.76 16.00 -22.66
N GLU A 117 -5.11 16.72 -21.76
CA GLU A 117 -4.43 16.14 -20.60
C GLU A 117 -5.39 15.61 -19.54
N CYS A 118 -6.63 16.10 -19.54
CA CYS A 118 -7.69 15.70 -18.61
C CYS A 118 -8.66 14.69 -19.21
N ASP A 119 -8.31 14.07 -20.32
CA ASP A 119 -9.12 13.00 -20.90
C ASP A 119 -9.15 11.77 -19.97
N PHE A 120 -10.23 10.99 -20.06
CA PHE A 120 -10.48 9.87 -19.17
C PHE A 120 -11.25 8.75 -19.84
N ILE A 121 -11.08 7.56 -19.28
CA ILE A 121 -11.87 6.39 -19.66
C ILE A 121 -12.63 5.87 -18.46
N CYS A 122 -13.90 5.55 -18.69
CA CYS A 122 -14.72 4.91 -17.68
C CYS A 122 -14.22 3.48 -17.41
N THR A 123 -14.28 3.10 -16.15
CA THR A 123 -13.83 1.82 -15.61
C THR A 123 -15.02 1.08 -15.03
N ASP A 124 -14.79 -0.13 -14.53
CA ASP A 124 -15.81 -0.87 -13.77
C ASP A 124 -17.12 -1.12 -14.56
N GLY A 125 -17.09 -1.11 -15.89
CA GLY A 125 -18.26 -1.32 -16.77
C GLY A 125 -19.14 -0.08 -17.00
N PHE A 126 -18.76 1.08 -16.47
CA PHE A 126 -19.46 2.34 -16.71
C PHE A 126 -19.19 2.88 -18.12
N LEU A 127 -20.14 3.64 -18.66
CA LEU A 127 -20.02 4.29 -19.97
C LEU A 127 -19.84 5.80 -19.83
N ALA A 128 -19.02 6.35 -20.73
CA ALA A 128 -18.72 7.78 -20.79
C ALA A 128 -19.89 8.53 -21.45
N ILE A 129 -20.47 9.50 -20.74
CA ILE A 129 -21.65 10.25 -21.18
C ILE A 129 -21.40 11.77 -21.00
N PRO A 130 -21.76 12.60 -22.00
CA PRO A 130 -22.21 12.23 -23.35
C PRO A 130 -21.09 11.61 -24.21
N ALA A 131 -21.45 10.92 -25.31
CA ALA A 131 -20.46 10.26 -26.18
C ALA A 131 -19.46 11.24 -26.82
N ASN A 132 -19.92 12.46 -27.12
CA ASN A 132 -19.08 13.55 -27.61
C ASN A 132 -18.81 14.49 -26.44
N HIS A 133 -17.56 14.54 -25.97
CA HIS A 133 -17.13 15.26 -24.75
C HIS A 133 -17.69 14.65 -23.45
N PRO A 134 -17.23 13.42 -23.10
CA PRO A 134 -17.67 12.78 -21.88
C PRO A 134 -17.31 13.63 -20.66
N SER A 135 -18.29 13.79 -19.76
CA SER A 135 -18.12 14.53 -18.50
C SER A 135 -18.47 13.67 -17.28
N SER A 136 -19.03 12.48 -17.51
CA SER A 136 -19.48 11.57 -16.46
C SER A 136 -19.33 10.11 -16.90
N CYS A 137 -19.17 9.23 -15.91
CA CYS A 137 -19.27 7.79 -16.09
C CYS A 137 -20.58 7.31 -15.48
N VAL A 138 -21.47 6.75 -16.30
CA VAL A 138 -22.83 6.37 -15.90
C VAL A 138 -23.06 4.90 -16.21
N CYS A 139 -23.69 4.19 -15.28
CA CYS A 139 -24.11 2.81 -15.50
C CYS A 139 -25.33 2.79 -16.43
N PRO A 140 -25.31 2.08 -17.57
CA PRO A 140 -26.42 2.09 -18.52
C PRO A 140 -27.72 1.53 -17.90
N PRO A 141 -28.91 1.94 -18.37
CA PRO A 141 -30.18 1.49 -17.81
C PRO A 141 -30.43 -0.03 -17.82
N SER A 142 -29.76 -0.77 -18.70
CA SER A 142 -29.84 -2.24 -18.77
C SER A 142 -28.93 -2.96 -17.76
N HIS A 143 -28.13 -2.20 -17.00
CA HIS A 143 -27.14 -2.69 -16.05
C HIS A 143 -27.47 -2.18 -14.64
N LEU A 144 -26.88 -2.82 -13.64
CA LEU A 144 -27.02 -2.45 -12.24
C LEU A 144 -25.64 -2.28 -11.62
N GLU A 145 -25.48 -1.26 -10.79
CA GLU A 145 -24.24 -1.06 -10.02
C GLU A 145 -24.22 -2.02 -8.82
N CYS A 146 -23.26 -2.93 -8.80
CA CYS A 146 -23.10 -3.97 -7.83
C CYS A 146 -21.65 -4.02 -7.33
N ASN A 147 -21.44 -3.76 -6.04
CA ASN A 147 -20.12 -3.65 -5.42
C ASN A 147 -19.18 -2.65 -6.14
N GLY A 148 -19.73 -1.52 -6.59
CA GLY A 148 -18.98 -0.47 -7.30
C GLY A 148 -18.58 -0.83 -8.73
N LYS A 149 -19.22 -1.86 -9.33
CA LYS A 149 -19.11 -2.20 -10.75
C LYS A 149 -20.47 -2.18 -11.41
N CYS A 150 -20.55 -1.63 -12.62
CA CYS A 150 -21.72 -1.69 -13.47
C CYS A 150 -21.69 -3.00 -14.27
N SER A 151 -22.63 -3.91 -13.99
CA SER A 151 -22.73 -5.22 -14.64
C SER A 151 -24.17 -5.52 -15.06
N GLN A 152 -24.37 -6.56 -15.86
CA GLN A 152 -25.74 -7.00 -16.19
C GLN A 152 -26.47 -7.42 -14.90
N ILE A 153 -27.79 -7.21 -14.88
CA ILE A 153 -28.63 -7.48 -13.71
C ILE A 153 -28.50 -8.95 -13.25
N SER A 154 -28.32 -9.89 -14.19
CA SER A 154 -28.11 -11.31 -13.91
C SER A 154 -26.82 -11.62 -13.16
N ASP A 155 -25.76 -10.84 -13.40
CA ASP A 155 -24.44 -11.05 -12.80
C ASP A 155 -24.36 -10.48 -11.39
N CYS A 156 -25.28 -9.57 -11.08
CA CYS A 156 -25.50 -9.06 -9.74
C CYS A 156 -26.21 -10.10 -8.88
N SER A 157 -25.50 -11.16 -8.52
CA SER A 157 -25.93 -12.11 -7.50
C SER A 157 -25.92 -11.42 -6.15
N THR A 158 -26.99 -10.66 -5.87
CA THR A 158 -27.29 -10.04 -4.57
C THR A 158 -27.66 -11.06 -3.51
N LYS A 159 -27.51 -12.37 -3.76
CA LYS A 159 -27.53 -13.32 -2.65
C LYS A 159 -26.32 -12.97 -1.80
N PRO A 160 -26.48 -12.33 -0.62
CA PRO A 160 -25.37 -12.28 0.31
C PRO A 160 -24.88 -13.71 0.44
N PRO A 161 -23.56 -13.98 0.42
CA PRO A 161 -23.08 -15.31 0.76
C PRO A 161 -23.85 -15.72 2.00
N PRO A 162 -24.54 -16.89 2.00
CA PRO A 162 -25.42 -17.27 3.09
C PRO A 162 -24.63 -17.01 4.35
N SER A 163 -25.11 -16.09 5.20
CA SER A 163 -24.35 -15.60 6.34
C SER A 163 -23.81 -16.82 7.07
N ARG A 164 -22.52 -17.13 6.87
CA ARG A 164 -21.91 -18.36 7.39
C ARG A 164 -21.72 -18.27 8.90
N ARG A 165 -22.29 -17.23 9.52
CA ARG A 165 -22.22 -16.89 10.92
C ARG A 165 -23.64 -16.76 11.45
N GLN A 166 -24.35 -17.88 11.53
CA GLN A 166 -25.53 -17.94 12.42
C GLN A 166 -25.13 -17.91 13.90
N ASN A 167 -23.85 -18.14 14.22
CA ASN A 167 -23.36 -18.06 15.59
C ASN A 167 -22.24 -17.04 15.67
N GLU A 168 -22.45 -16.00 16.48
CA GLU A 168 -21.38 -15.14 16.97
C GLU A 168 -20.32 -16.02 17.65
N PRO A 169 -19.03 -15.88 17.33
CA PRO A 169 -17.98 -16.69 17.94
C PRO A 169 -18.01 -16.50 19.45
N LYS A 170 -18.03 -17.61 20.19
CA LYS A 170 -17.98 -17.62 21.65
C LYS A 170 -16.63 -18.18 22.08
N CYS A 171 -16.01 -17.50 23.03
CA CYS A 171 -14.86 -18.07 23.71
C CYS A 171 -15.30 -19.12 24.73
N ALA A 172 -14.38 -19.99 25.13
CA ALA A 172 -14.59 -20.88 26.26
C ALA A 172 -14.84 -20.05 27.54
N LYS A 173 -15.37 -20.70 28.57
CA LYS A 173 -15.56 -20.09 29.89
C LYS A 173 -14.23 -19.49 30.37
N ASP A 174 -14.29 -18.31 30.98
CA ASP A 174 -13.15 -17.58 31.56
C ASP A 174 -12.12 -17.06 30.53
N LEU A 175 -12.42 -17.13 29.23
CA LEU A 175 -11.67 -16.47 28.17
C LEU A 175 -12.44 -15.25 27.65
N THR A 176 -11.72 -14.17 27.36
CA THR A 176 -12.26 -12.96 26.74
C THR A 176 -11.87 -12.93 25.27
N MET A 177 -12.83 -12.57 24.42
CA MET A 177 -12.58 -12.37 22.99
C MET A 177 -11.87 -11.02 22.78
N CYS A 178 -10.63 -11.04 22.35
CA CYS A 178 -9.82 -9.85 22.10
C CYS A 178 -9.52 -9.69 20.61
N GLY A 179 -9.52 -8.45 20.13
CA GLY A 179 -9.08 -8.13 18.77
C GLY A 179 -7.59 -8.40 18.62
N VAL A 180 -7.19 -8.95 17.47
CA VAL A 180 -5.77 -9.14 17.14
C VAL A 180 -5.28 -7.88 16.40
N PRO A 181 -4.24 -7.18 16.90
CA PRO A 181 -3.61 -6.10 16.14
C PRO A 181 -3.05 -6.63 14.82
N ASP A 182 -3.16 -5.85 13.75
CA ASP A 182 -2.66 -6.19 12.41
C ASP A 182 -3.17 -7.50 11.80
N ALA A 183 -4.32 -8.01 12.25
CA ALA A 183 -4.95 -9.18 11.66
C ALA A 183 -5.24 -8.99 10.16
N ARG A 184 -4.38 -9.57 9.32
CA ARG A 184 -4.60 -9.71 7.88
C ARG A 184 -5.23 -11.09 7.65
N TRP A 185 -6.36 -11.11 6.95
CA TRP A 185 -7.05 -12.32 6.48
C TRP A 185 -7.64 -13.25 7.56
N GLY A 186 -8.83 -12.89 8.07
CA GLY A 186 -9.81 -13.87 8.57
C GLY A 186 -9.81 -14.18 10.07
N GLN A 187 -8.73 -13.91 10.80
CA GLN A 187 -8.68 -14.07 12.26
C GLN A 187 -8.59 -12.71 12.98
N ALA A 188 -9.65 -11.93 12.89
CA ALA A 188 -9.70 -10.59 13.49
C ALA A 188 -9.81 -10.61 15.04
N PHE A 189 -9.85 -11.79 15.66
CA PHE A 189 -9.96 -11.97 17.11
C PHE A 189 -9.23 -13.23 17.58
N LYS A 190 -8.84 -13.24 18.86
CA LYS A 190 -8.37 -14.40 19.62
C LYS A 190 -9.12 -14.48 20.95
N CYS A 191 -9.28 -15.68 21.50
CA CYS A 191 -9.74 -15.85 22.89
C CYS A 191 -8.52 -15.84 23.81
N ALA A 192 -8.46 -14.90 24.74
CA ALA A 192 -7.34 -14.75 25.66
C ALA A 192 -7.82 -14.71 27.12
N ASN A 193 -7.02 -15.23 28.03
CA ASN A 193 -7.29 -15.09 29.45
C ASN A 193 -6.66 -13.77 29.94
N VAL A 194 -7.46 -12.73 30.07
CA VAL A 194 -6.97 -11.38 30.42
C VAL A 194 -6.42 -11.26 31.85
N THR A 195 -6.60 -12.29 32.69
CA THR A 195 -6.03 -12.32 34.04
C THR A 195 -4.61 -12.88 34.07
N SER A 196 -4.16 -13.57 33.01
CA SER A 196 -2.88 -14.28 32.98
C SER A 196 -2.07 -14.14 31.67
N ASP A 197 -2.67 -13.70 30.57
CA ASP A 197 -1.98 -13.45 29.28
C ASP A 197 -1.23 -12.11 29.34
N SER A 198 0.10 -12.13 29.27
CA SER A 198 0.96 -10.94 29.30
C SER A 198 0.74 -9.99 28.11
N TYR A 199 0.16 -10.45 27.00
CA TYR A 199 -0.11 -9.61 25.83
C TYR A 199 -1.47 -8.90 25.89
N THR A 200 -2.35 -9.29 26.81
CA THR A 200 -3.69 -8.71 26.99
C THR A 200 -4.04 -8.67 28.48
N CYS A 201 -3.15 -8.12 29.29
CA CYS A 201 -3.28 -8.15 30.74
C CYS A 201 -4.27 -7.08 31.22
N GLY A 202 -5.23 -7.48 32.05
CA GLY A 202 -6.28 -6.61 32.58
C GLY A 202 -7.38 -6.22 31.59
N GLY A 203 -7.31 -6.71 30.36
CA GLY A 203 -8.33 -6.50 29.34
C GLY A 203 -7.76 -6.72 27.94
N CYS A 204 -8.57 -6.48 26.91
CA CYS A 204 -8.09 -6.52 25.55
C CYS A 204 -7.35 -5.23 25.18
N VAL A 205 -6.16 -5.37 24.59
CA VAL A 205 -5.41 -4.23 24.00
C VAL A 205 -6.21 -3.61 22.85
N LYS A 206 -6.90 -4.43 22.06
CA LYS A 206 -7.82 -4.02 21.00
C LYS A 206 -9.17 -4.69 21.18
N ALA A 207 -10.25 -3.92 21.01
CA ALA A 207 -11.60 -4.47 21.07
C ALA A 207 -11.80 -5.57 20.02
N SER A 208 -12.54 -6.61 20.39
CA SER A 208 -13.04 -7.59 19.42
C SER A 208 -13.98 -6.91 18.43
N PRO A 209 -13.94 -7.28 17.13
CA PRO A 209 -14.96 -6.86 16.16
C PRO A 209 -16.33 -7.54 16.40
N PHE A 210 -16.38 -8.51 17.31
CA PHE A 210 -17.60 -9.21 17.72
C PHE A 210 -17.81 -8.98 19.22
N GLY A 211 -18.91 -8.31 19.59
CA GLY A 211 -19.31 -8.08 20.98
C GLY A 211 -18.58 -6.94 21.71
N SER A 212 -18.89 -6.78 23.00
CA SER A 212 -18.34 -5.77 23.89
C SER A 212 -17.26 -6.38 24.80
N SER A 213 -16.07 -6.61 24.25
CA SER A 213 -14.90 -7.00 25.04
C SER A 213 -14.44 -5.83 25.92
N SER A 214 -14.03 -6.10 27.16
CA SER A 214 -13.43 -5.08 28.03
C SER A 214 -12.15 -4.54 27.39
N THR A 215 -12.16 -3.26 27.01
CA THR A 215 -10.99 -2.53 26.52
C THR A 215 -10.21 -1.94 27.69
N GLY A 216 -8.93 -1.63 27.48
CA GLY A 216 -8.07 -1.04 28.51
C GLY A 216 -7.07 -2.01 29.14
N GLY A 217 -6.90 -3.20 28.57
CA GLY A 217 -5.76 -4.03 28.91
C GLY A 217 -4.47 -3.52 28.30
N VAL A 218 -3.36 -4.01 28.84
CA VAL A 218 -2.01 -3.62 28.47
C VAL A 218 -1.22 -4.85 28.00
N ASN A 219 -0.30 -4.63 27.08
CA ASN A 219 0.72 -5.62 26.74
C ASN A 219 1.92 -5.38 27.66
N CYS A 220 2.16 -6.27 28.60
CA CYS A 220 3.24 -6.14 29.58
C CYS A 220 4.64 -6.11 28.92
N HIS A 221 4.78 -6.65 27.71
CA HIS A 221 6.03 -6.59 26.96
C HIS A 221 6.36 -5.20 26.40
N ASP A 222 5.39 -4.28 26.41
CA ASP A 222 5.60 -2.89 26.00
C ASP A 222 6.15 -2.03 27.15
N ILE A 223 6.33 -2.60 28.35
CA ILE A 223 6.97 -1.92 29.49
C ILE A 223 8.46 -1.65 29.15
N PRO A 224 8.92 -0.38 29.24
CA PRO A 224 10.31 -0.05 28.88
C PRO A 224 11.34 -0.78 29.76
N ASN A 225 12.41 -1.27 29.10
CA ASN A 225 13.57 -1.90 29.73
C ASN A 225 13.29 -3.21 30.47
N VAL A 226 12.12 -3.81 30.26
CA VAL A 226 11.80 -5.11 30.86
C VAL A 226 12.44 -6.25 30.10
N ASP A 227 12.81 -7.31 30.81
CA ASP A 227 13.34 -8.56 30.24
C ASP A 227 12.30 -9.68 30.39
N GLU A 228 11.83 -9.94 31.62
CA GLU A 228 10.79 -10.92 31.91
C GLU A 228 9.58 -10.27 32.62
N VAL A 229 8.38 -10.56 32.10
CA VAL A 229 7.09 -10.09 32.64
C VAL A 229 6.08 -11.21 32.68
N SER A 230 5.14 -11.11 33.61
CA SER A 230 3.93 -11.92 33.64
C SER A 230 2.69 -11.04 33.88
N CYS A 231 1.51 -11.61 33.63
CA CYS A 231 0.25 -11.03 34.06
C CYS A 231 -0.26 -11.82 35.26
N ILE A 232 -0.45 -11.16 36.40
CA ILE A 232 -0.94 -11.76 37.64
C ILE A 232 -2.13 -10.94 38.11
N ASP A 233 -3.29 -11.60 38.27
CA ASP A 233 -4.54 -10.96 38.71
C ASP A 233 -4.87 -9.67 37.94
N SER A 234 -4.77 -9.75 36.60
CA SER A 234 -5.07 -8.63 35.69
C SER A 234 -4.10 -7.44 35.80
N LYS A 235 -2.90 -7.64 36.35
CA LYS A 235 -1.84 -6.61 36.43
C LYS A 235 -0.51 -7.16 35.91
N CYS A 236 0.25 -6.30 35.22
CA CYS A 236 1.60 -6.65 34.82
C CYS A 236 2.50 -6.73 36.05
N PHE A 237 3.29 -7.80 36.12
CA PHE A 237 4.30 -8.02 37.14
C PHE A 237 5.64 -8.21 36.44
N VAL A 238 6.60 -7.35 36.76
CA VAL A 238 7.97 -7.40 36.24
C VAL A 238 8.80 -8.34 37.10
N HIS A 239 9.37 -9.38 36.48
CA HIS A 239 10.23 -10.35 37.17
C HIS A 239 11.71 -10.01 37.08
N THR A 240 12.14 -9.47 35.93
CA THR A 240 13.52 -9.04 35.70
C THR A 240 13.58 -7.88 34.71
N CYS A 241 14.54 -6.98 34.92
CA CYS A 241 14.83 -5.85 34.06
C CYS A 241 16.13 -6.06 33.27
N LYS A 242 16.26 -5.38 32.13
CA LYS A 242 17.50 -5.35 31.35
C LYS A 242 18.65 -4.75 32.16
N SER A 243 19.89 -5.07 31.78
CA SER A 243 21.11 -4.57 32.44
C SER A 243 21.09 -3.03 32.58
N GLY A 244 21.45 -2.54 33.77
CA GLY A 244 21.39 -1.12 34.14
C GLY A 244 20.04 -0.65 34.71
N PHE A 245 19.07 -1.56 34.86
CA PHE A 245 17.76 -1.29 35.44
C PHE A 245 17.43 -2.29 36.56
N THR A 246 16.54 -1.89 37.47
CA THR A 246 16.01 -2.72 38.57
C THR A 246 14.49 -2.51 38.66
N GLU A 247 13.77 -3.47 39.24
CA GLU A 247 12.32 -3.40 39.41
C GLU A 247 11.90 -2.16 40.23
N SER A 248 10.77 -1.57 39.88
CA SER A 248 10.11 -0.55 40.69
C SER A 248 9.64 -1.14 42.03
N ALA A 249 9.41 -0.31 43.05
CA ALA A 249 8.89 -0.78 44.34
C ALA A 249 7.51 -1.47 44.22
N SER A 250 6.77 -1.19 43.15
CA SER A 250 5.47 -1.77 42.81
C SER A 250 5.56 -2.98 41.87
N ASN A 251 6.77 -3.36 41.41
CA ASN A 251 7.01 -4.43 40.43
C ASN A 251 6.22 -4.26 39.11
N ASP A 252 5.91 -3.03 38.72
CA ASP A 252 5.14 -2.69 37.52
C ASP A 252 5.96 -1.93 36.47
N GLY A 253 7.27 -1.78 36.71
CA GLY A 253 8.19 -1.11 35.80
C GLY A 253 9.65 -1.33 36.15
N CYS A 254 10.53 -0.85 35.28
CA CYS A 254 11.98 -0.89 35.46
C CYS A 254 12.53 0.53 35.62
N VAL A 255 13.30 0.77 36.69
CA VAL A 255 13.94 2.05 36.98
C VAL A 255 15.45 1.92 36.85
N ALA A 256 16.13 2.96 36.36
CA ALA A 256 17.58 2.93 36.18
C ALA A 256 18.28 2.72 37.54
N THR A 257 19.19 1.76 37.62
CA THR A 257 20.06 1.63 38.79
C THR A 257 20.97 2.85 38.80
N HIS A 258 20.74 3.80 39.70
CA HIS A 258 21.65 4.92 39.88
C HIS A 258 23.04 4.35 40.12
N GLY A 259 23.92 4.49 39.14
CA GLY A 259 25.30 4.03 39.18
C GLY A 259 26.05 4.74 40.30
N LYS A 260 25.89 4.28 41.53
CA LYS A 260 26.76 4.64 42.65
C LYS A 260 28.15 3.99 42.49
N ASP A 261 28.30 3.13 41.49
CA ASP A 261 29.57 2.52 41.08
C ASP A 261 30.14 3.10 39.78
N ALA A 262 29.86 4.38 39.48
CA ALA A 262 30.75 5.16 38.61
C ALA A 262 32.04 5.59 39.35
N ARG A 263 32.49 4.82 40.36
CA ARG A 263 33.82 4.99 40.97
C ARG A 263 34.82 4.06 40.31
N THR A 264 35.66 4.70 39.49
CA THR A 264 37.05 4.31 39.24
C THR A 264 37.22 3.12 38.29
N LEU A 265 36.94 3.34 37.01
CA LEU A 265 37.74 2.68 35.98
C LEU A 265 39.19 3.16 36.14
N PRO A 266 40.18 2.27 36.31
CA PRO A 266 41.60 2.65 36.26
C PRO A 266 41.88 3.26 34.89
N LEU A 267 42.52 4.43 34.87
CA LEU A 267 43.05 5.01 33.63
C LEU A 267 43.89 3.95 32.90
N PRO A 268 43.68 3.74 31.59
CA PRO A 268 44.61 2.95 30.80
C PRO A 268 45.94 3.70 30.76
N THR A 269 46.95 3.13 31.39
CA THR A 269 48.33 3.60 31.31
C THR A 269 48.74 3.57 29.84
N THR A 270 49.11 4.74 29.34
CA THR A 270 49.62 5.04 28.02
C THR A 270 50.77 4.13 27.62
N GLY A 271 50.56 3.32 26.59
CA GLY A 271 51.59 2.62 25.82
C GLY A 271 51.58 3.11 24.38
N TYR A 272 52.17 4.28 24.15
CA TYR A 272 52.46 4.80 22.81
C TYR A 272 53.53 3.92 22.15
N VAL A 273 53.19 3.23 21.06
CA VAL A 273 54.17 2.72 20.09
C VAL A 273 53.81 3.32 18.74
N VAL A 274 54.58 4.33 18.35
CA VAL A 274 54.65 4.82 16.97
C VAL A 274 55.39 3.79 16.15
N ASN A 275 54.76 3.26 15.11
CA ASN A 275 55.49 2.71 13.97
C ASN A 275 54.98 3.35 12.68
N SER A 276 55.94 4.03 12.06
CA SER A 276 55.90 4.67 10.77
C SER A 276 55.75 3.67 9.62
N LEU A 277 55.13 4.17 8.56
CA LEU A 277 55.52 4.01 7.15
C LEU A 277 55.66 2.57 6.62
N ASP A 278 54.70 2.16 5.77
CA ASP A 278 55.09 1.58 4.50
C ASP A 278 54.04 1.79 3.40
N THR A 279 54.57 2.30 2.29
CA THR A 279 53.95 2.46 0.99
C THR A 279 53.86 1.09 0.31
N ALA A 280 52.67 0.67 -0.12
CA ALA A 280 52.53 -0.48 -1.01
C ALA A 280 51.54 -0.18 -2.13
N THR A 281 52.12 0.20 -3.27
CA THR A 281 51.57 -0.01 -4.62
C THR A 281 51.23 -1.49 -4.83
N GLY A 282 49.95 -1.79 -5.03
CA GLY A 282 49.45 -3.13 -5.35
C GLY A 282 48.81 -3.17 -6.73
N SER A 283 49.62 -3.48 -7.73
CA SER A 283 49.21 -3.94 -9.05
C SER A 283 48.63 -5.36 -8.93
N VAL A 284 47.37 -5.57 -9.36
CA VAL A 284 46.80 -6.93 -9.51
C VAL A 284 46.45 -7.14 -10.97
N THR A 285 47.36 -7.84 -11.64
CA THR A 285 47.14 -8.52 -12.91
C THR A 285 46.31 -9.79 -12.72
N GLY A 286 45.34 -9.99 -13.61
CA GLY A 286 45.06 -11.29 -14.23
C GLY A 286 44.37 -12.35 -13.36
N SER A 287 43.08 -12.57 -13.62
CA SER A 287 42.53 -13.92 -13.59
C SER A 287 41.55 -14.13 -14.73
N HIS A 288 41.78 -15.25 -15.39
CA HIS A 288 41.29 -15.71 -16.67
C HIS A 288 40.06 -16.61 -16.44
N VAL A 289 38.96 -16.24 -17.12
CA VAL A 289 37.98 -17.08 -17.85
C VAL A 289 37.51 -18.42 -17.22
N ILE A 290 36.20 -18.51 -16.93
CA ILE A 290 35.34 -19.59 -17.47
C ILE A 290 34.05 -18.96 -18.00
N GLY A 291 33.95 -18.92 -19.32
CA GLY A 291 32.74 -18.51 -20.03
C GLY A 291 31.71 -19.63 -20.08
N ARG A 292 30.43 -19.26 -19.94
CA ARG A 292 29.30 -20.00 -20.50
C ARG A 292 28.59 -19.06 -21.46
N SER A 293 28.90 -19.25 -22.73
CA SER A 293 28.25 -18.59 -23.87
C SER A 293 26.99 -19.37 -24.20
N SER A 294 25.82 -18.77 -24.01
CA SER A 294 24.58 -19.25 -24.62
C SER A 294 24.50 -18.65 -26.02
N VAL A 295 24.85 -19.47 -27.00
CA VAL A 295 24.57 -19.25 -28.42
C VAL A 295 23.06 -19.33 -28.60
N VAL A 296 22.45 -18.24 -29.04
CA VAL A 296 21.13 -18.26 -29.68
C VAL A 296 21.37 -17.90 -31.14
N ASP A 297 21.05 -18.85 -31.99
CA ASP A 297 21.22 -18.82 -33.44
C ASP A 297 20.50 -17.62 -34.07
N GLU A 298 21.26 -16.83 -34.84
CA GLU A 298 20.73 -15.91 -35.84
C GLU A 298 20.12 -16.73 -36.99
N VAL A 299 18.85 -16.51 -37.28
CA VAL A 299 18.19 -16.98 -38.50
C VAL A 299 18.19 -15.83 -39.53
N PRO A 300 18.79 -15.99 -40.72
CA PRO A 300 18.72 -14.99 -41.77
C PRO A 300 17.37 -15.11 -42.51
N GLY A 301 16.50 -14.12 -42.32
CA GLY A 301 15.23 -13.96 -43.02
C GLY A 301 15.34 -12.92 -44.12
N THR A 302 15.19 -13.38 -45.35
CA THR A 302 15.32 -12.69 -46.63
C THR A 302 14.39 -11.49 -46.84
N ASP A 303 14.97 -10.43 -47.40
CA ASP A 303 14.28 -9.30 -48.04
C ASP A 303 13.42 -9.74 -49.24
N ALA A 304 12.19 -9.25 -49.30
CA ALA A 304 11.44 -9.11 -50.55
C ALA A 304 10.48 -7.90 -50.46
N PRO A 305 10.43 -7.05 -51.50
CA PRO A 305 9.57 -5.86 -51.52
C PRO A 305 8.19 -6.21 -52.06
N LEU A 306 7.12 -5.69 -51.44
CA LEU A 306 5.79 -5.72 -52.03
C LEU A 306 5.34 -4.31 -52.39
N ASP A 307 5.38 -4.13 -53.70
CA ASP A 307 4.92 -3.02 -54.52
C ASP A 307 3.41 -2.78 -54.36
N ALA A 308 3.03 -1.53 -54.57
CA ALA A 308 1.67 -1.05 -54.56
C ALA A 308 0.94 -1.49 -55.83
N THR A 309 -0.33 -1.92 -55.72
CA THR A 309 -1.27 -1.72 -56.83
C THR A 309 -2.71 -1.55 -56.36
N ARG A 310 -3.17 -0.34 -56.68
CA ARG A 310 -4.54 0.17 -56.82
C ARG A 310 -5.43 -0.75 -57.66
N GLU A 311 -6.62 -1.09 -57.16
CA GLU A 311 -7.80 -1.28 -58.03
C GLU A 311 -9.11 -0.85 -57.35
N THR A 312 -9.99 -0.42 -58.23
CA THR A 312 -11.20 0.39 -58.08
C THR A 312 -12.46 -0.46 -58.22
N LEU A 313 -13.61 0.13 -57.85
CA LEU A 313 -14.99 -0.22 -58.27
C LEU A 313 -15.60 -1.54 -57.74
N SER A 314 -16.75 -1.48 -57.06
CA SER A 314 -18.05 -1.34 -57.72
C SER A 314 -19.21 -1.51 -56.73
N ALA A 315 -20.26 -0.71 -56.96
CA ALA A 315 -21.59 -0.87 -56.41
C ALA A 315 -22.21 -2.22 -56.79
N GLY A 316 -23.06 -2.76 -55.89
CA GLY A 316 -23.89 -3.94 -56.11
C GLY A 316 -25.18 -3.83 -55.30
N LYS A 317 -26.30 -3.92 -56.01
CA LYS A 317 -27.66 -3.55 -55.64
C LYS A 317 -28.41 -4.71 -54.97
N ALA A 318 -29.46 -4.34 -54.24
CA ALA A 318 -30.64 -5.08 -53.77
C ALA A 318 -30.86 -6.54 -54.23
N ASP A 319 -31.40 -7.37 -53.32
CA ASP A 319 -32.63 -8.09 -53.68
C ASP A 319 -33.53 -8.47 -52.49
N THR A 320 -34.80 -8.27 -52.75
CA THR A 320 -35.99 -8.50 -51.91
C THR A 320 -36.35 -9.98 -51.94
N LYS A 321 -36.74 -10.57 -50.81
CA LYS A 321 -37.46 -11.86 -50.82
C LYS A 321 -38.67 -11.86 -49.90
N VAL A 322 -39.83 -11.73 -50.54
CA VAL A 322 -41.16 -12.08 -50.04
C VAL A 322 -41.30 -13.61 -50.04
N ARG A 323 -41.85 -14.18 -48.96
CA ARG A 323 -42.57 -15.46 -48.91
C ARG A 323 -43.71 -15.23 -47.90
N SER A 324 -44.94 -15.11 -48.40
CA SER A 324 -45.96 -16.18 -48.52
C SER A 324 -46.62 -16.46 -47.19
#